data_AF-A0A9K3KE05-F1
#
_entry.id   AF-A0A9K3KE05-F1
#
_cell.length_a   1.000
_cell.length_b   1.000
_cell.length_c   1.000
_cell.angle_alpha   90.00
_cell.angle_beta   90.00
_cell.angle_gamma   90.00
#
_symmetry.space_group_name_H-M   'P 1'
#
loop_
_entity.id
_entity.type
_entity.pdbx_description
1 polymer ?
#
loop_
_entity_poly.entity_id
_entity_poly.type
_entity_poly.pdbx_seq_one_letter_code
_entity_poly.pdbx_strand_id
1 'polypeptide(L)'
;MSTVNNSDVFQLTAMGFSDSDAREALRITSGNMELAVNHLLSDVAGASSSAATTSTVAETTSLDLTTVIQGTTSQYTFSNVGRSACTCIALTAASMFLSKFDGSSSGDIQDVLSPEFLDRMITQGIETYQQILATSSNSTAVEHMSAEEVLQQQPNADLQIAAGGVRQGVLTHDRDYPLGLKALVEDILMESRESNEWICLLMTKTPETILICLPPPSLATESSFWLIDSHPRTQFGNTIESAYAFPHPSLQALLESLYAIFPTTDLGPDVPEMMAEMYNSFDLYPLQRRYPTN
;
A
#
# COMPACT_ATOMS: atom_id res chain seq x y z
N MET A 1 40.22 -1.69 -18.85
CA MET A 1 39.08 -0.76 -19.02
C MET A 1 37.96 -1.56 -19.64
N SER A 2 36.96 -1.95 -18.84
CA SER A 2 35.75 -2.61 -19.30
C SER A 2 34.97 -1.64 -20.19
N THR A 3 34.72 -2.03 -21.44
CA THR A 3 33.93 -1.26 -22.39
C THR A 3 32.47 -1.32 -21.97
N VAL A 4 31.87 -0.17 -21.66
CA VAL A 4 30.43 -0.05 -21.37
C VAL A 4 29.64 -0.49 -22.60
N ASN A 5 28.72 -1.42 -22.43
CA ASN A 5 27.87 -1.93 -23.49
C ASN A 5 26.78 -0.90 -23.84
N ASN A 6 26.71 -0.46 -25.10
CA ASN A 6 25.76 0.56 -25.52
C ASN A 6 24.29 0.10 -25.45
N SER A 7 24.03 -1.22 -25.49
CA SER A 7 22.68 -1.76 -25.29
C SER A 7 22.15 -1.47 -23.89
N ASP A 8 23.05 -1.52 -22.89
CA ASP A 8 22.69 -1.34 -21.49
C ASP A 8 22.44 0.15 -21.18
N VAL A 9 23.24 1.03 -21.79
CA VAL A 9 23.01 2.49 -21.74
C VAL A 9 21.64 2.84 -22.35
N PHE A 10 21.27 2.21 -23.47
CA PHE A 10 19.97 2.43 -24.09
C PHE A 10 18.80 2.01 -23.19
N GLN A 11 18.93 0.88 -22.47
CA GLN A 11 17.90 0.45 -21.53
C GLN A 11 17.74 1.42 -20.36
N LEU A 12 18.83 1.86 -19.74
CA LEU A 12 18.77 2.83 -18.64
C LEU A 12 18.22 4.20 -19.08
N THR A 13 18.57 4.64 -20.29
CA THR A 13 18.00 5.89 -20.85
C THR A 13 16.52 5.76 -21.20
N ALA A 14 16.08 4.58 -21.68
CA ALA A 14 14.66 4.28 -21.86
C ALA A 14 13.88 4.26 -20.53
N MET A 15 14.56 3.95 -19.41
CA MET A 15 14.00 4.07 -18.05
C MET A 15 13.95 5.52 -17.53
N GLY A 16 14.42 6.49 -18.31
CA GLY A 16 14.35 7.91 -17.96
C GLY A 16 15.61 8.50 -17.31
N PHE A 17 16.68 7.71 -17.16
CA PHE A 17 17.97 8.22 -16.68
C PHE A 17 18.71 8.96 -17.81
N SER A 18 19.57 9.93 -17.46
CA SER A 18 20.39 10.61 -18.47
C SER A 18 21.47 9.67 -19.03
N ASP A 19 21.89 9.87 -20.30
CA ASP A 19 22.95 9.05 -20.92
C ASP A 19 24.27 9.12 -20.13
N SER A 20 24.58 10.27 -19.52
CA SER A 20 25.76 10.43 -18.67
C SER A 20 25.67 9.61 -17.38
N ASP A 21 24.52 9.64 -16.70
CA ASP A 21 24.35 8.92 -15.43
C ASP A 21 24.30 7.41 -15.67
N ALA A 22 23.63 6.97 -16.74
CA ALA A 22 23.59 5.58 -17.16
C ALA A 22 25.00 5.02 -17.44
N ARG A 23 25.84 5.76 -18.17
CA ARG A 23 27.22 5.35 -18.45
C ARG A 23 28.08 5.31 -17.19
N GLU A 24 27.91 6.28 -16.30
CA GLU A 24 28.68 6.35 -15.06
C GLU A 24 28.28 5.23 -14.09
N ALA A 25 26.99 4.97 -13.92
CA ALA A 25 26.49 3.88 -13.10
C ALA A 25 26.97 2.51 -13.62
N LEU A 26 26.93 2.27 -14.93
CA LEU A 26 27.48 1.06 -15.55
C LEU A 26 29.00 0.98 -15.38
N ARG A 27 29.72 2.10 -15.38
CA ARG A 27 31.17 2.12 -15.14
C ARG A 27 31.50 1.74 -13.69
N ILE A 28 30.79 2.31 -12.72
CA ILE A 28 30.97 2.04 -11.28
C ILE A 28 30.65 0.58 -10.96
N THR A 29 29.59 0.06 -11.55
CA THR A 29 29.08 -1.30 -11.28
C THR A 29 29.69 -2.37 -12.19
N SER A 30 30.77 -2.03 -12.91
CA SER A 30 31.49 -2.94 -13.81
C SER A 30 30.60 -3.58 -14.89
N GLY A 31 29.60 -2.85 -15.38
CA GLY A 31 28.65 -3.27 -16.41
C GLY A 31 27.48 -4.10 -15.90
N ASN A 32 27.29 -4.21 -14.57
CA ASN A 32 26.16 -4.93 -14.00
C ASN A 32 24.91 -4.03 -13.99
N MET A 33 23.95 -4.33 -14.87
CA MET A 33 22.71 -3.57 -15.04
C MET A 33 21.91 -3.39 -13.74
N GLU A 34 21.73 -4.46 -12.97
CA GLU A 34 20.91 -4.44 -11.77
C GLU A 34 21.53 -3.55 -10.68
N LEU A 35 22.85 -3.66 -10.50
CA LEU A 35 23.58 -2.78 -9.61
C LEU A 35 23.57 -1.32 -10.10
N ALA A 36 23.62 -1.10 -11.42
CA ALA A 36 23.56 0.24 -12.01
C ALA A 36 22.21 0.92 -11.75
N VAL A 37 21.10 0.19 -11.91
CA VAL A 37 19.74 0.66 -11.57
C VAL A 37 19.65 1.00 -10.09
N ASN A 38 20.11 0.11 -9.21
CA ASN A 38 20.10 0.35 -7.77
C ASN A 38 20.94 1.58 -7.39
N HIS A 39 22.12 1.76 -8.00
CA HIS A 39 22.95 2.94 -7.80
C HIS A 39 22.25 4.23 -8.24
N LEU A 40 21.62 4.23 -9.42
CA LEU A 40 20.90 5.39 -9.95
C LEU A 40 19.70 5.76 -9.07
N LEU A 41 18.94 4.77 -8.60
CA LEU A 41 17.81 5.00 -7.69
C LEU A 41 18.26 5.51 -6.31
N SER A 42 19.47 5.13 -5.88
CA SER A 42 20.07 5.61 -4.62
C SER A 42 20.52 7.06 -4.69
N ASP A 43 21.07 7.49 -5.83
CA ASP A 43 21.59 8.86 -6.04
C ASP A 43 20.47 9.88 -6.33
N VAL A 44 19.36 9.45 -6.95
CA VAL A 44 18.20 10.33 -7.19
C VAL A 44 17.53 10.78 -5.87
N ALA A 45 17.78 10.08 -4.76
CA ALA A 45 17.34 10.51 -3.43
C ALA A 45 18.17 11.70 -2.87
N GLY A 46 19.25 12.12 -3.53
CA GLY A 46 20.20 13.12 -3.01
C GLY A 46 20.38 14.42 -3.81
N ALA A 47 19.87 14.55 -5.04
CA ALA A 47 20.13 15.75 -5.86
C ALA A 47 18.95 16.18 -6.75
N SER A 48 18.57 17.46 -6.62
CA SER A 48 17.47 18.09 -7.37
C SER A 48 17.89 18.71 -8.71
N SER A 49 16.94 18.73 -9.68
CA SER A 49 16.79 19.61 -10.87
C SER A 49 17.55 19.18 -12.16
N SER A 50 17.04 19.25 -13.42
CA SER A 50 15.90 19.92 -14.07
C SER A 50 15.51 19.31 -15.45
N ALA A 51 14.21 19.44 -15.82
CA ALA A 51 13.53 19.48 -17.14
C ALA A 51 13.49 18.19 -18.01
N ALA A 52 12.34 17.72 -18.52
CA ALA A 52 11.35 18.44 -19.34
C ALA A 52 9.88 18.03 -19.15
N THR A 53 9.02 18.96 -19.60
CA THR A 53 7.62 19.23 -19.29
C THR A 53 6.61 18.57 -20.23
N THR A 54 5.49 18.04 -19.70
CA THR A 54 4.13 18.37 -20.19
C THR A 54 3.15 18.24 -19.02
N SER A 55 2.82 19.37 -18.39
CA SER A 55 1.93 19.46 -17.23
C SER A 55 0.53 19.88 -17.64
N THR A 56 -0.46 19.04 -17.39
CA THR A 56 -1.81 19.48 -16.99
C THR A 56 -1.80 19.63 -15.48
N VAL A 57 -1.85 20.88 -15.02
CA VAL A 57 -1.83 21.24 -13.59
C VAL A 57 -3.16 20.82 -12.98
N ALA A 58 -3.18 19.66 -12.33
CA ALA A 58 -4.16 19.37 -11.31
C ALA A 58 -3.81 20.22 -10.08
N GLU A 59 -4.79 20.99 -9.62
CA GLU A 59 -4.72 21.82 -8.42
C GLU A 59 -4.37 20.90 -7.23
N THR A 60 -3.10 20.88 -6.83
CA THR A 60 -2.62 20.05 -5.72
C THR A 60 -3.20 20.65 -4.45
N THR A 61 -4.29 20.07 -3.97
CA THR A 61 -4.76 20.28 -2.60
C THR A 61 -3.58 19.96 -1.68
N SER A 62 -3.02 20.99 -1.04
CA SER A 62 -1.91 20.81 -0.11
C SER A 62 -2.41 19.95 1.04
N LEU A 63 -2.01 18.68 1.04
CA LEU A 63 -2.35 17.74 2.11
C LEU A 63 -1.82 18.32 3.43
N ASP A 64 -2.70 18.46 4.41
CA ASP A 64 -2.30 18.87 5.75
C ASP A 64 -1.66 17.68 6.46
N LEU A 65 -0.34 17.60 6.40
CA LEU A 65 0.42 16.50 6.98
C LEU A 65 0.57 16.65 8.51
N THR A 66 0.08 17.75 9.11
CA THR A 66 0.18 17.94 10.56
C THR A 66 -0.68 16.96 11.36
N THR A 67 -1.67 16.34 10.71
CA THR A 67 -2.55 15.33 11.32
C THR A 67 -2.11 13.90 11.07
N VAL A 68 -1.02 13.67 10.32
CA VAL A 68 -0.50 12.33 10.04
C VAL A 68 0.21 11.79 11.28
N ILE A 69 -0.21 10.61 11.73
CA ILE A 69 0.44 9.89 12.81
C ILE A 69 1.53 9.03 12.18
N GLN A 70 2.78 9.19 12.62
CA GLN A 70 3.91 8.42 12.12
C GLN A 70 4.50 7.57 13.24
N GLY A 71 4.87 6.33 12.90
CA GLY A 71 5.66 5.46 13.77
C GLY A 71 7.14 5.82 13.73
N THR A 72 7.96 5.02 14.39
CA THR A 72 9.43 5.13 14.31
C THR A 72 10.05 4.13 13.33
N THR A 73 9.28 3.14 12.91
CA THR A 73 9.72 2.05 12.04
C THR A 73 8.88 1.93 10.77
N SER A 74 9.48 1.42 9.71
CA SER A 74 8.77 0.92 8.52
C SER A 74 9.03 -0.56 8.36
N GLN A 75 8.31 -1.22 7.44
CA GLN A 75 8.61 -2.61 7.12
C GLN A 75 10.05 -2.81 6.63
N TYR A 76 10.66 -1.78 6.05
CA TYR A 76 12.04 -1.84 5.54
C TYR A 76 13.10 -1.72 6.63
N THR A 77 12.74 -1.26 7.83
CA THR A 77 13.64 -1.26 9.01
C THR A 77 14.14 -2.68 9.32
N PHE A 78 13.37 -3.71 8.99
CA PHE A 78 13.67 -5.12 9.29
C PHE A 78 14.32 -5.89 8.13
N SER A 79 15.02 -5.19 7.23
CA SER A 79 15.81 -5.78 6.14
C SER A 79 14.98 -6.75 5.28
N ASN A 80 15.55 -7.90 4.89
CA ASN A 80 14.96 -8.83 3.92
C ASN A 80 13.61 -9.40 4.34
N VAL A 81 13.37 -9.58 5.64
CA VAL A 81 12.13 -10.21 6.11
C VAL A 81 10.95 -9.23 5.99
N GLY A 82 11.16 -7.98 6.37
CA GLY A 82 10.08 -6.99 6.39
C GLY A 82 9.63 -6.54 4.99
N ARG A 83 10.52 -6.60 3.98
CA ARG A 83 10.20 -6.25 2.57
C ARG A 83 9.00 -7.00 2.00
N SER A 84 8.76 -8.22 2.49
CA SER A 84 7.74 -9.15 2.01
C SER A 84 6.54 -9.29 2.94
N ALA A 85 6.57 -8.61 4.10
CA ALA A 85 5.62 -8.84 5.18
C ALA A 85 4.40 -7.88 5.15
N CYS A 86 4.27 -7.01 4.14
CA CYS A 86 3.23 -5.97 4.08
C CYS A 86 1.81 -6.51 4.30
N THR A 87 1.46 -7.63 3.68
CA THR A 87 0.15 -8.27 3.85
C THR A 87 -0.08 -8.74 5.30
N CYS A 88 0.93 -9.37 5.92
CA CYS A 88 0.82 -9.80 7.33
C CYS A 88 0.71 -8.59 8.27
N ILE A 89 1.51 -7.54 8.05
CA ILE A 89 1.46 -6.29 8.81
C ILE A 89 0.09 -5.64 8.74
N ALA A 90 -0.46 -5.49 7.54
CA ALA A 90 -1.75 -4.85 7.36
C ALA A 90 -2.92 -5.68 7.94
N LEU A 91 -2.84 -7.01 7.88
CA LEU A 91 -3.80 -7.89 8.58
C LEU A 91 -3.67 -7.82 10.11
N THR A 92 -2.45 -7.77 10.64
CA THR A 92 -2.22 -7.55 12.07
C THR A 92 -2.75 -6.19 12.52
N ALA A 93 -2.55 -5.14 11.73
CA ALA A 93 -3.10 -3.82 11.99
C ALA A 93 -4.64 -3.85 12.02
N ALA A 94 -5.28 -4.57 11.09
CA ALA A 94 -6.73 -4.74 11.05
C ALA A 94 -7.27 -5.44 12.31
N SER A 95 -6.65 -6.54 12.73
CA SER A 95 -7.01 -7.25 13.98
C SER A 95 -6.83 -6.34 15.19
N MET A 96 -5.67 -5.68 15.33
CA MET A 96 -5.41 -4.75 16.42
C MET A 96 -6.44 -3.62 16.48
N PHE A 97 -6.78 -3.03 15.33
CA PHE A 97 -7.76 -1.95 15.23
C PHE A 97 -9.17 -2.42 15.61
N LEU A 98 -9.69 -3.45 14.95
CA LEU A 98 -11.04 -3.98 15.20
C LEU A 98 -11.19 -4.58 16.61
N SER A 99 -10.09 -5.01 17.23
CA SER A 99 -10.11 -5.49 18.62
C SER A 99 -10.56 -4.42 19.62
N LYS A 100 -10.34 -3.13 19.31
CA LYS A 100 -10.61 -1.98 20.19
C LYS A 100 -12.04 -1.45 20.12
N PHE A 101 -12.78 -1.76 19.06
CA PHE A 101 -14.11 -1.24 18.80
C PHE A 101 -15.21 -2.31 19.00
N ASP A 102 -15.14 -3.11 20.07
CA ASP A 102 -16.00 -4.30 20.29
C ASP A 102 -17.49 -4.04 20.63
N GLY A 103 -18.07 -3.00 20.05
CA GLY A 103 -19.51 -2.70 20.11
C GLY A 103 -19.97 -1.99 21.39
N SER A 104 -19.10 -1.83 22.40
CA SER A 104 -19.47 -1.24 23.69
C SER A 104 -18.78 0.08 24.01
N SER A 105 -17.62 0.33 23.40
CA SER A 105 -16.83 1.54 23.64
C SER A 105 -16.90 2.47 22.44
N SER A 106 -17.47 3.66 22.64
CA SER A 106 -17.26 4.84 21.78
C SER A 106 -15.84 5.38 21.96
N GLY A 107 -14.84 4.50 21.92
CA GLY A 107 -13.45 4.88 22.06
C GLY A 107 -13.10 5.88 20.98
N ASP A 108 -12.40 6.95 21.35
CA ASP A 108 -11.88 7.88 20.37
C ASP A 108 -10.86 7.13 19.52
N ILE A 109 -10.92 7.28 18.20
CA ILE A 109 -9.96 6.68 17.29
C ILE A 109 -8.53 7.18 17.57
N GLN A 110 -8.41 8.39 18.13
CA GLN A 110 -7.14 8.96 18.58
C GLN A 110 -6.53 8.18 19.76
N ASP A 111 -7.34 7.46 20.55
CA ASP A 111 -6.85 6.58 21.62
C ASP A 111 -6.34 5.23 21.08
N VAL A 112 -6.74 4.88 19.84
CA VAL A 112 -6.38 3.61 19.20
C VAL A 112 -5.15 3.77 18.30
N LEU A 113 -5.15 4.80 17.47
CA LEU A 113 -4.07 5.06 16.52
C LEU A 113 -3.02 5.96 17.18
N SER A 114 -1.84 5.40 17.39
CA SER A 114 -0.67 6.10 17.95
C SER A 114 0.61 5.63 17.26
N PRO A 115 1.74 6.33 17.42
CA PRO A 115 3.04 5.83 16.96
C PRO A 115 3.37 4.42 17.48
N GLU A 116 3.02 4.13 18.75
CA GLU A 116 3.23 2.82 19.36
C GLU A 116 2.33 1.74 18.74
N PHE A 117 1.11 2.08 18.32
CA PHE A 117 0.27 1.17 17.54
C PHE A 117 0.95 0.79 16.22
N LEU A 118 1.51 1.78 15.51
CA LEU A 118 2.17 1.60 14.22
C LEU A 118 3.44 0.73 14.36
N ASP A 119 4.29 0.99 15.35
CA ASP A 119 5.49 0.17 15.55
C ASP A 119 5.16 -1.27 15.98
N ARG A 120 4.07 -1.44 16.75
CA ARG A 120 3.59 -2.76 17.16
C ARG A 120 3.04 -3.57 15.98
N MET A 121 2.22 -2.97 15.10
CA MET A 121 1.68 -3.70 13.95
C MET A 121 2.80 -4.17 13.00
N ILE A 122 3.88 -3.37 12.86
CA ILE A 122 5.05 -3.74 12.05
C ILE A 122 5.74 -4.95 12.67
N THR A 123 6.09 -4.86 13.95
CA THR A 123 6.83 -5.93 14.64
C THR A 123 6.03 -7.23 14.66
N GLN A 124 4.76 -7.18 15.07
CA GLN A 124 3.89 -8.36 15.15
C GLN A 124 3.53 -8.94 13.77
N GLY A 125 3.37 -8.10 12.76
CA GLY A 125 3.13 -8.53 11.39
C GLY A 125 4.33 -9.29 10.79
N ILE A 126 5.55 -8.82 11.06
CA ILE A 126 6.78 -9.49 10.64
C ILE A 126 6.97 -10.81 11.37
N GLU A 127 6.70 -10.85 12.68
CA GLU A 127 6.70 -12.10 13.46
C GLU A 127 5.70 -13.11 12.89
N THR A 128 4.49 -12.65 12.53
CA THR A 128 3.46 -13.48 11.89
C THR A 128 3.94 -14.03 10.55
N TYR A 129 4.52 -13.17 9.70
CA TYR A 129 5.08 -13.59 8.41
C TYR A 129 6.18 -14.66 8.57
N GLN A 130 7.10 -14.46 9.51
CA GLN A 130 8.16 -15.45 9.81
C GLN A 130 7.60 -16.79 10.31
N GLN A 131 6.56 -16.76 11.14
CA GLN A 131 5.90 -17.98 11.62
C GLN A 131 5.29 -18.78 10.45
N ILE A 132 4.64 -18.10 9.49
CA ILE A 132 4.06 -18.74 8.32
C ILE A 132 5.15 -19.32 7.40
N LEU A 133 6.25 -18.60 7.20
CA LEU A 133 7.40 -19.13 6.45
C LEU A 133 7.99 -20.39 7.11
N ALA A 134 8.04 -20.41 8.45
CA ALA A 134 8.57 -21.55 9.20
C ALA A 134 7.66 -22.79 9.14
N THR A 135 6.33 -22.62 9.08
CA THR A 135 5.38 -23.74 8.95
C THR A 135 5.25 -24.25 7.51
N SER A 136 5.53 -23.40 6.51
CA SER A 136 5.46 -23.71 5.08
C SER A 136 6.67 -24.52 4.59
N SER A 137 6.78 -25.75 5.09
CA SER A 137 7.92 -26.68 4.87
C SER A 137 8.22 -27.06 3.40
N ASN A 138 7.36 -26.69 2.44
CA ASN A 138 7.53 -26.98 1.01
C ASN A 138 7.53 -25.75 0.09
N SER A 139 7.40 -24.53 0.62
CA SER A 139 7.37 -23.35 -0.24
C SER A 139 8.80 -22.85 -0.49
N THR A 140 9.26 -22.95 -1.73
CA THR A 140 10.31 -22.06 -2.24
C THR A 140 9.99 -20.65 -1.79
N ALA A 141 10.92 -19.95 -1.13
CA ALA A 141 10.72 -18.64 -0.50
C ALA A 141 9.77 -17.75 -1.30
N VAL A 142 8.48 -17.79 -0.94
CA VAL A 142 7.46 -16.98 -1.61
C VAL A 142 7.66 -15.57 -1.08
N GLU A 143 8.14 -14.68 -1.94
CA GLU A 143 8.47 -13.30 -1.54
C GLU A 143 7.23 -12.45 -1.26
N HIS A 144 6.02 -12.89 -1.64
CA HIS A 144 4.78 -12.15 -1.39
C HIS A 144 3.62 -13.10 -1.12
N MET A 145 2.94 -12.91 0.01
CA MET A 145 1.75 -13.67 0.38
C MET A 145 0.48 -12.90 0.06
N SER A 146 -0.50 -13.60 -0.51
CA SER A 146 -1.87 -13.12 -0.63
C SER A 146 -2.55 -13.02 0.74
N ALA A 147 -3.60 -12.20 0.84
CA ALA A 147 -4.35 -12.07 2.09
C ALA A 147 -5.03 -13.38 2.48
N GLU A 148 -5.55 -14.15 1.51
CA GLU A 148 -6.18 -15.44 1.75
C GLU A 148 -5.20 -16.47 2.31
N GLU A 149 -3.98 -16.54 1.77
CA GLU A 149 -2.95 -17.45 2.31
C GLU A 149 -2.67 -17.13 3.78
N VAL A 150 -2.54 -15.85 4.14
CA VAL A 150 -2.32 -15.45 5.54
C VAL A 150 -3.54 -15.76 6.41
N LEU A 151 -4.75 -15.45 5.94
CA LEU A 151 -6.00 -15.70 6.68
C LEU A 151 -6.25 -17.21 6.91
N GLN A 152 -5.87 -18.06 5.96
CA GLN A 152 -6.02 -19.53 6.07
C GLN A 152 -5.11 -20.15 7.14
N GLN A 153 -3.95 -19.55 7.41
CA GLN A 153 -2.99 -20.03 8.42
C GLN A 153 -3.40 -19.68 9.86
N GLN A 154 -4.50 -18.92 10.04
CA GLN A 154 -5.11 -18.52 11.32
C GLN A 154 -4.27 -17.75 12.36
N PRO A 155 -3.28 -16.88 12.00
CA PRO A 155 -2.71 -15.97 12.99
C PRO A 155 -3.70 -14.89 13.47
N ASN A 156 -4.72 -14.59 12.66
CA ASN A 156 -5.75 -13.58 12.93
C ASN A 156 -7.14 -14.22 13.02
N ALA A 157 -7.32 -15.15 13.97
CA ALA A 157 -8.55 -15.94 14.10
C ALA A 157 -9.82 -15.10 14.35
N ASP A 158 -9.64 -13.85 14.78
CA ASP A 158 -10.66 -12.84 15.04
C ASP A 158 -11.06 -12.03 13.81
N LEU A 159 -10.41 -12.21 12.65
CA LEU A 159 -10.79 -11.58 11.40
C LEU A 159 -11.61 -12.52 10.52
N GLN A 160 -12.58 -11.94 9.83
CA GLN A 160 -13.30 -12.61 8.75
C GLN A 160 -13.58 -11.63 7.61
N ILE A 161 -13.65 -12.16 6.39
CA ILE A 161 -14.09 -11.38 5.24
C ILE A 161 -15.58 -11.05 5.43
N ALA A 162 -15.94 -9.79 5.22
CA ALA A 162 -17.30 -9.30 5.36
C ALA A 162 -18.26 -9.95 4.36
N ALA A 163 -19.56 -9.72 4.56
CA ALA A 163 -20.56 -10.09 3.57
C ALA A 163 -20.17 -9.50 2.20
N GLY A 164 -20.42 -10.26 1.14
CA GLY A 164 -19.99 -9.90 -0.20
C GLY A 164 -18.69 -10.59 -0.63
N GLY A 165 -17.72 -10.80 0.25
CA GLY A 165 -16.43 -11.44 -0.12
C GLY A 165 -15.40 -10.48 -0.72
N VAL A 166 -14.34 -11.04 -1.32
CA VAL A 166 -13.27 -10.27 -1.97
C VAL A 166 -13.80 -9.54 -3.21
N ARG A 167 -13.31 -8.33 -3.47
CA ARG A 167 -13.60 -7.56 -4.69
C ARG A 167 -12.32 -7.37 -5.47
N GLN A 168 -12.37 -7.61 -6.78
CA GLN A 168 -11.27 -7.33 -7.69
C GLN A 168 -11.65 -6.15 -8.57
N GLY A 169 -10.71 -5.23 -8.77
CA GLY A 169 -10.92 -4.03 -9.56
C GLY A 169 -9.74 -3.69 -10.44
N VAL A 170 -9.90 -2.64 -11.25
CA VAL A 170 -8.86 -2.11 -12.12
C VAL A 170 -8.76 -0.60 -11.93
N LEU A 171 -7.55 -0.10 -11.68
CA LEU A 171 -7.28 1.32 -11.63
C LEU A 171 -7.36 1.90 -13.04
N THR A 172 -8.19 2.92 -13.22
CA THR A 172 -8.43 3.55 -14.51
C THR A 172 -8.58 5.05 -14.35
N HIS A 173 -8.34 5.78 -15.44
CA HIS A 173 -8.60 7.21 -15.50
C HIS A 173 -10.10 7.54 -15.50
N ASP A 174 -10.95 6.59 -15.89
CA ASP A 174 -12.41 6.72 -15.80
C ASP A 174 -12.86 6.55 -14.34
N ARG A 175 -13.14 7.67 -13.67
CA ARG A 175 -13.53 7.69 -12.26
C ARG A 175 -14.89 7.04 -12.00
N ASP A 176 -15.71 6.84 -13.03
CA ASP A 176 -17.04 6.24 -12.93
C ASP A 176 -17.05 4.78 -13.45
N TYR A 177 -15.88 4.19 -13.69
CA TYR A 177 -15.76 2.79 -14.10
C TYR A 177 -16.35 1.86 -13.03
N PRO A 178 -17.25 0.91 -13.39
CA PRO A 178 -17.93 0.04 -12.42
C PRO A 178 -17.01 -0.85 -11.59
N LEU A 179 -15.85 -1.24 -12.14
CA LEU A 179 -14.82 -2.00 -11.43
C LEU A 179 -13.67 -1.10 -10.94
N GLY A 180 -13.85 0.22 -10.98
CA GLY A 180 -12.92 1.20 -10.47
C GLY A 180 -12.93 1.26 -8.95
N LEU A 181 -11.85 1.79 -8.37
CA LEU A 181 -11.65 1.85 -6.92
C LEU A 181 -12.80 2.55 -6.18
N LYS A 182 -13.28 3.68 -6.73
CA LYS A 182 -14.40 4.42 -6.13
C LYS A 182 -15.66 3.57 -6.03
N ALA A 183 -16.09 2.97 -7.14
CA ALA A 183 -17.32 2.18 -7.20
C ALA A 183 -17.27 1.00 -6.22
N LEU A 184 -16.15 0.28 -6.18
CA LEU A 184 -15.99 -0.86 -5.28
C LEU A 184 -15.96 -0.45 -3.79
N VAL A 185 -15.33 0.66 -3.43
CA VAL A 185 -15.33 1.17 -2.05
C VAL A 185 -16.72 1.67 -1.65
N GLU A 186 -17.43 2.37 -2.54
CA GLU A 186 -18.81 2.80 -2.32
C GLU A 186 -19.76 1.62 -2.12
N ASP A 187 -19.63 0.56 -2.93
CA ASP A 187 -20.40 -0.67 -2.79
C ASP A 187 -20.16 -1.34 -1.43
N ILE A 188 -18.90 -1.46 -1.00
CA ILE A 188 -18.55 -2.01 0.33
C ILE A 188 -19.15 -1.14 1.46
N LEU A 189 -19.07 0.19 1.33
CA LEU A 189 -19.69 1.12 2.29
C LEU A 189 -21.22 1.04 2.31
N MET A 190 -21.86 0.67 1.21
CA MET A 190 -23.30 0.46 1.16
C MET A 190 -23.68 -0.86 1.83
N GLU A 191 -22.95 -1.95 1.54
CA GLU A 191 -23.16 -3.27 2.15
C GLU A 191 -22.92 -3.24 3.67
N SER A 192 -21.97 -2.42 4.14
CA SER A 192 -21.66 -2.27 5.57
C SER A 192 -22.70 -1.51 6.38
N ARG A 193 -23.68 -0.89 5.73
CA ARG A 193 -24.68 -0.06 6.44
C ARG A 193 -25.52 -0.83 7.43
N GLU A 194 -25.67 -2.13 7.20
CA GLU A 194 -26.50 -3.00 8.03
C GLU A 194 -25.83 -3.38 9.36
N SER A 195 -24.49 -3.48 9.40
CA SER A 195 -23.78 -3.90 10.62
C SER A 195 -23.58 -2.74 11.61
N ASN A 196 -23.51 -1.51 11.12
CA ASN A 196 -23.12 -0.33 11.90
C ASN A 196 -21.80 -0.51 12.68
N GLU A 197 -20.87 -1.27 12.11
CA GLU A 197 -19.56 -1.56 12.69
C GLU A 197 -18.44 -0.95 11.84
N TRP A 198 -17.25 -0.84 12.42
CA TRP A 198 -16.04 -0.51 11.67
C TRP A 198 -15.72 -1.63 10.67
N ILE A 199 -15.33 -1.24 9.45
CA ILE A 199 -14.78 -2.17 8.46
C ILE A 199 -13.34 -1.80 8.16
N CYS A 200 -12.47 -2.79 8.19
CA CYS A 200 -11.09 -2.67 7.74
C CYS A 200 -11.01 -3.22 6.32
N LEU A 201 -10.76 -2.36 5.34
CA LEU A 201 -10.57 -2.72 3.95
C LEU A 201 -9.07 -2.89 3.67
N LEU A 202 -8.62 -4.12 3.50
CA LEU A 202 -7.27 -4.42 3.04
C LEU A 202 -7.23 -4.22 1.51
N MET A 203 -6.33 -3.38 1.02
CA MET A 203 -6.16 -3.17 -0.42
C MET A 203 -4.78 -3.65 -0.85
N THR A 204 -4.74 -4.53 -1.84
CA THR A 204 -3.49 -5.04 -2.42
C THR A 204 -3.40 -4.64 -3.89
N LYS A 205 -2.34 -3.90 -4.23
CA LYS A 205 -1.86 -3.73 -5.60
C LYS A 205 -0.43 -4.22 -5.63
N THR A 206 -0.22 -5.42 -6.15
CA THR A 206 1.05 -6.12 -6.06
C THR A 206 2.24 -5.24 -6.49
N PRO A 207 3.33 -5.20 -5.70
CA PRO A 207 3.62 -6.02 -4.51
C PRO A 207 3.15 -5.42 -3.17
N GLU A 208 2.39 -4.33 -3.17
CA GLU A 208 2.10 -3.57 -1.95
C GLU A 208 0.70 -3.82 -1.42
N THR A 209 0.58 -3.81 -0.09
CA THR A 209 -0.67 -3.95 0.64
C THR A 209 -0.78 -2.85 1.68
N ILE A 210 -1.95 -2.20 1.74
CA ILE A 210 -2.29 -1.15 2.71
C ILE A 210 -3.60 -1.49 3.41
N LEU A 211 -3.90 -0.78 4.50
CA LEU A 211 -5.12 -0.92 5.26
C LEU A 211 -5.92 0.38 5.25
N ILE A 212 -7.22 0.29 5.02
CA ILE A 212 -8.16 1.41 5.09
C ILE A 212 -9.19 1.09 6.17
N CYS A 213 -9.40 2.00 7.13
CA CYS A 213 -10.45 1.85 8.14
C CYS A 213 -11.64 2.75 7.77
N LEU A 214 -12.79 2.12 7.53
CA LEU A 214 -14.04 2.75 7.18
C LEU A 214 -14.91 2.92 8.43
N PRO A 215 -15.33 4.15 8.77
CA PRO A 215 -16.15 4.39 9.95
C PRO A 215 -17.54 3.76 9.79
N PRO A 216 -18.18 3.37 10.90
CA PRO A 216 -19.57 2.93 10.84
C PRO A 216 -20.47 4.08 10.34
N PRO A 217 -21.58 3.78 9.64
CA PRO A 217 -22.51 4.78 9.12
C PRO A 217 -23.00 5.78 10.18
N SER A 218 -23.21 5.33 11.43
CA SER A 218 -23.62 6.21 12.52
C SER A 218 -22.60 7.28 12.87
N LEU A 219 -21.33 7.10 12.49
CA LEU A 219 -20.22 8.03 12.73
C LEU A 219 -19.70 8.67 11.44
N ALA A 220 -20.26 8.36 10.26
CA ALA A 220 -19.68 8.77 8.98
C ALA A 220 -19.56 10.30 8.78
N THR A 221 -20.39 11.10 9.47
CA THR A 221 -20.32 12.58 9.40
C THR A 221 -19.33 13.19 10.39
N GLU A 222 -18.97 12.46 11.43
CA GLU A 222 -18.15 12.96 12.55
C GLU A 222 -16.75 12.31 12.58
N SER A 223 -16.62 11.14 11.96
CA SER A 223 -15.39 10.36 11.91
C SER A 223 -14.69 10.53 10.56
N SER A 224 -13.36 10.52 10.62
CA SER A 224 -12.52 10.40 9.44
C SER A 224 -12.48 8.96 8.93
N PHE A 225 -12.21 8.81 7.64
CA PHE A 225 -11.64 7.59 7.08
C PHE A 225 -10.17 7.56 7.44
N TRP A 226 -9.58 6.38 7.61
CA TRP A 226 -8.17 6.27 7.94
C TRP A 226 -7.45 5.37 6.96
N LEU A 227 -6.32 5.85 6.45
CA LEU A 227 -5.37 5.08 5.66
C LEU A 227 -4.19 4.71 6.55
N ILE A 228 -3.83 3.44 6.62
CA ILE A 228 -2.68 2.93 7.37
C ILE A 228 -1.77 2.17 6.41
N ASP A 229 -0.50 2.51 6.42
CA ASP A 229 0.47 1.96 5.46
C ASP A 229 1.83 1.78 6.14
N SER A 230 2.45 0.63 5.88
CA SER A 230 3.75 0.21 6.41
C SER A 230 4.94 0.70 5.58
N HIS A 231 4.67 1.23 4.38
CA HIS A 231 5.69 1.73 3.45
C HIS A 231 5.95 3.22 3.70
N PRO A 232 7.22 3.67 3.64
CA PRO A 232 7.51 5.10 3.49
C PRO A 232 6.95 5.63 2.16
N ARG A 233 6.47 6.87 2.15
CA ARG A 233 5.82 7.50 0.99
C ARG A 233 6.39 8.89 0.73
N THR A 234 7.42 8.95 -0.10
CA THR A 234 8.07 10.20 -0.49
C THR A 234 7.16 11.09 -1.35
N GLN A 235 6.17 10.52 -2.05
CA GLN A 235 5.22 11.29 -2.84
C GLN A 235 4.38 12.29 -2.02
N PHE A 236 4.32 12.12 -0.69
CA PHE A 236 3.71 13.08 0.23
C PHE A 236 4.71 14.14 0.73
N GLY A 237 5.72 14.49 -0.09
CA GLY A 237 6.65 15.58 0.16
C GLY A 237 7.87 15.20 1.01
N ASN A 238 8.35 13.96 0.92
CA ASN A 238 9.52 13.42 1.66
C ASN A 238 9.39 13.49 3.19
N THR A 239 8.18 13.61 3.73
CA THR A 239 7.95 13.74 5.17
C THR A 239 7.58 12.43 5.86
N ILE A 240 7.21 11.40 5.09
CA ILE A 240 6.75 10.10 5.61
C ILE A 240 7.82 9.05 5.31
N GLU A 241 8.70 8.83 6.29
CA GLU A 241 9.83 7.89 6.21
C GLU A 241 9.59 6.58 6.97
N SER A 242 8.49 6.49 7.72
CA SER A 242 8.08 5.35 8.53
C SER A 242 6.66 4.90 8.20
N ALA A 243 6.18 3.85 8.88
CA ALA A 243 4.77 3.50 8.84
C ALA A 243 3.91 4.67 9.36
N TYR A 244 2.72 4.85 8.80
CA TYR A 244 1.88 5.99 9.12
C TYR A 244 0.39 5.64 9.14
N ALA A 245 -0.39 6.50 9.81
CA ALA A 245 -1.83 6.57 9.72
C ALA A 245 -2.25 7.99 9.31
N PHE A 246 -3.01 8.11 8.23
CA PHE A 246 -3.47 9.36 7.66
C PHE A 246 -4.99 9.46 7.75
N PRO A 247 -5.56 10.42 8.52
CA PRO A 247 -6.99 10.69 8.50
C PRO A 247 -7.43 11.43 7.22
N HIS A 248 -8.59 11.06 6.70
CA HIS A 248 -9.26 11.73 5.57
C HIS A 248 -10.68 12.15 5.96
N PRO A 249 -11.05 13.43 5.77
CA PRO A 249 -12.35 13.95 6.17
C PRO A 249 -13.51 13.51 5.26
N SER A 250 -13.21 12.89 4.10
CA SER A 250 -14.20 12.40 3.16
C SER A 250 -13.67 11.23 2.35
N LEU A 251 -14.59 10.45 1.77
CA LEU A 251 -14.23 9.37 0.86
C LEU A 251 -13.45 9.88 -0.36
N GLN A 252 -13.81 11.05 -0.89
CA GLN A 252 -13.10 11.64 -2.03
C GLN A 252 -11.63 11.95 -1.71
N ALA A 253 -11.36 12.50 -0.52
CA ALA A 253 -10.00 12.79 -0.07
C ALA A 253 -9.18 11.51 0.15
N LEU A 254 -9.80 10.46 0.69
CA LEU A 254 -9.20 9.13 0.80
C LEU A 254 -8.84 8.59 -0.59
N LEU A 255 -9.80 8.58 -1.53
CA LEU A 255 -9.58 8.09 -2.90
C LEU A 255 -8.45 8.83 -3.61
N GLU A 256 -8.33 10.15 -3.43
CA GLU A 256 -7.22 10.94 -3.97
C GLU A 256 -5.87 10.48 -3.44
N SER A 257 -5.78 10.18 -2.14
CA SER A 257 -4.55 9.63 -1.55
C SER A 257 -4.26 8.21 -2.06
N LEU A 258 -5.28 7.38 -2.25
CA LEU A 258 -5.13 6.05 -2.82
C LEU A 258 -4.64 6.10 -4.27
N TYR A 259 -5.14 7.02 -5.10
CA TYR A 259 -4.63 7.23 -6.46
C TYR A 259 -3.21 7.81 -6.49
N ALA A 260 -2.81 8.58 -5.47
CA ALA A 260 -1.43 9.04 -5.33
C ALA A 260 -0.46 7.93 -4.90
N ILE A 261 -0.94 6.96 -4.11
CA ILE A 261 -0.17 5.78 -3.71
C ILE A 261 -0.08 4.77 -4.85
N PHE A 262 -1.21 4.52 -5.49
CA PHE A 262 -1.37 3.57 -6.58
C PHE A 262 -1.83 4.29 -7.85
N PRO A 263 -0.93 4.99 -8.55
CA PRO A 263 -1.28 5.63 -9.81
C PRO A 263 -1.60 4.57 -10.87
N THR A 264 -2.54 4.90 -11.76
CA THR A 264 -2.76 4.13 -12.99
C THR A 264 -1.46 4.11 -13.79
N THR A 265 -1.01 2.92 -14.14
CA THR A 265 0.16 2.70 -14.98
C THR A 265 -0.26 2.73 -16.44
N ASP A 266 0.20 3.72 -17.19
CA ASP A 266 0.10 3.74 -18.64
C ASP A 266 1.25 2.95 -19.24
N LEU A 267 0.92 1.84 -19.90
CA LEU A 267 1.91 0.96 -20.55
C LEU A 267 2.15 1.33 -22.02
N GLY A 268 1.47 2.36 -22.53
CA GLY A 268 1.54 2.81 -23.90
C GLY A 268 0.66 2.00 -24.87
N PRO A 269 0.52 2.47 -26.11
CA PRO A 269 -0.43 1.91 -27.09
C PRO A 269 -0.02 0.53 -27.64
N ASP A 270 1.25 0.14 -27.48
CA ASP A 270 1.77 -1.13 -27.98
C ASP A 270 1.49 -2.32 -27.03
N VAL A 271 1.04 -2.04 -25.82
CA VAL A 271 0.72 -3.08 -24.84
C VAL A 271 -0.77 -3.44 -24.94
N PRO A 272 -1.11 -4.74 -25.09
CA PRO A 272 -2.50 -5.16 -25.14
C PRO A 272 -3.29 -4.68 -23.90
N GLU A 273 -4.53 -4.24 -24.11
CA GLU A 273 -5.42 -3.73 -23.05
C GLU A 273 -5.50 -4.67 -21.84
N MET A 274 -5.67 -5.97 -22.09
CA MET A 274 -5.70 -7.00 -21.04
C MET A 274 -4.43 -7.04 -20.17
N MET A 275 -3.26 -6.74 -20.73
CA MET A 275 -2.02 -6.65 -19.96
C MET A 275 -2.02 -5.37 -19.11
N ALA A 276 -2.47 -4.25 -19.67
CA ALA A 276 -2.62 -3.00 -18.92
C ALA A 276 -3.60 -3.13 -17.76
N GLU A 277 -4.72 -3.83 -17.96
CA GLU A 277 -5.67 -4.15 -16.88
C GLU A 277 -5.02 -4.99 -15.79
N MET A 278 -4.21 -6.00 -16.14
CA MET A 278 -3.50 -6.84 -15.17
C MET A 278 -2.53 -6.01 -14.28
N TYR A 279 -1.75 -5.09 -14.87
CA TYR A 279 -0.83 -4.22 -14.12
C TYR A 279 -1.56 -3.19 -13.23
N ASN A 280 -2.78 -2.84 -13.61
CA ASN A 280 -3.64 -1.91 -12.87
C ASN A 280 -4.65 -2.62 -11.96
N SER A 281 -4.64 -3.95 -11.94
CA SER A 281 -5.53 -4.74 -11.09
C SER A 281 -5.19 -4.55 -9.61
N PHE A 282 -6.22 -4.62 -8.79
CA PHE A 282 -6.09 -4.60 -7.34
C PHE A 282 -7.18 -5.48 -6.71
N ASP A 283 -6.89 -5.96 -5.51
CA ASP A 283 -7.83 -6.70 -4.69
C ASP A 283 -8.22 -5.87 -3.45
N LEU A 284 -9.46 -6.04 -3.02
CA LEU A 284 -10.05 -5.46 -1.84
C LEU A 284 -10.64 -6.56 -0.96
N TYR A 285 -10.15 -6.66 0.28
CA TYR A 285 -10.65 -7.58 1.29
C TYR A 285 -11.36 -6.76 2.36
N PRO A 286 -12.70 -6.66 2.33
CA PRO A 286 -13.43 -6.07 3.42
C PRO A 286 -13.34 -7.03 4.62
N LEU A 287 -12.74 -6.59 5.71
CA LEU A 287 -12.53 -7.36 6.93
C LEU A 287 -13.39 -6.79 8.05
N GLN A 288 -14.01 -7.71 8.79
CA GLN A 288 -14.76 -7.42 9.99
C GLN A 288 -14.31 -8.39 11.10
N ARG A 289 -14.71 -8.08 12.33
CA ARG A 289 -14.45 -8.96 13.46
C ARG A 289 -15.30 -10.22 13.35
N ARG A 290 -14.72 -11.37 13.65
CA ARG A 290 -15.42 -12.63 13.86
C ARG A 290 -15.89 -12.68 15.31
N TYR A 291 -17.20 -12.65 15.50
CA TYR A 291 -17.80 -12.93 16.79
C TYR A 291 -17.93 -14.45 16.99
N PRO A 292 -17.65 -14.98 18.19
CA PRO A 292 -17.91 -16.38 18.48
C PRO A 292 -19.41 -16.67 18.33
N THR A 293 -19.75 -17.67 17.51
CA THR A 293 -21.12 -18.18 17.41
C THR A 293 -21.47 -18.86 18.74
N ASN A 294 -22.44 -18.32 19.47
CA ASN A 294 -22.99 -18.94 20.69
C ASN A 294 -23.66 -20.29 20.40
#